data_AF-A0A7K0N281-F1
#
_entry.id   AF-A0A7K0N281-F1
#
_cell.length_a   1.000
_cell.length_b   1.000
_cell.length_c   1.000
_cell.angle_alpha   90.00
_cell.angle_beta   90.00
_cell.angle_gamma   90.00
#
_symmetry.space_group_name_H-M   'P 1'
#
loop_
_entity.id
_entity.type
_entity.pdbx_description
1 polymer ?
#
loop_
_entity_poly.entity_id
_entity_poly.type
_entity_poly.pdbx_seq_one_letter_code
_entity_poly.pdbx_strand_id
1 'polypeptide(L)'
;MPFVKKIPSITRNETATAGICDATQYGPAENESLTASYLFTNADLIKEVNPFWFTLKSATLIRNDYVTGNPSWPMATTTCLMKRAGISVVPTITDGTAKLQLSGLLANTKSRTQIVESIATLVSTNNFDGIDLDFEGFAFVDGNTTWAKTSPSWVAFIKELSVKLHS
;
A
#
# COMPACT_ATOMS: atom_id res chain seq x y z
N MET A 1 23.00 18.04 8.03
CA MET A 1 22.97 16.58 8.35
C MET A 1 22.06 15.91 7.34
N PRO A 2 22.45 14.82 6.67
CA PRO A 2 21.58 14.21 5.66
C PRO A 2 20.33 13.62 6.33
N PHE A 3 19.19 13.75 5.66
CA PHE A 3 17.87 13.29 6.12
C PHE A 3 17.84 11.79 6.44
N VAL A 4 18.78 11.00 5.90
CA VAL A 4 18.97 9.59 6.19
C VAL A 4 20.46 9.27 6.14
N LYS A 5 21.04 8.79 7.25
CA LYS A 5 22.33 8.10 7.21
C LYS A 5 22.06 6.77 6.50
N LYS A 6 22.77 6.47 5.41
CA LYS A 6 22.54 5.28 4.59
C LYS A 6 22.52 4.04 5.49
N ILE A 7 21.33 3.47 5.67
CA ILE A 7 21.11 2.32 6.55
C ILE A 7 21.80 1.10 5.89
N PRO A 8 22.52 0.25 6.65
CA PRO A 8 23.24 -0.89 6.11
C PRO A 8 22.35 -1.75 5.18
N SER A 9 22.93 -2.14 4.05
CA SER A 9 22.30 -2.99 3.04
C SER A 9 22.36 -4.44 3.48
N ILE A 10 21.18 -5.07 3.64
CA ILE A 10 21.05 -6.49 3.99
C ILE A 10 20.94 -7.32 2.70
N THR A 11 21.49 -8.53 2.68
CA THR A 11 21.24 -9.51 1.63
C THR A 11 19.75 -9.89 1.62
N ARG A 12 19.08 -9.65 0.48
CA ARG A 12 17.65 -9.93 0.25
C ARG A 12 17.34 -11.41 0.50
N ASN A 13 16.43 -11.69 1.43
CA ASN A 13 15.68 -12.94 1.42
C ASN A 13 14.22 -12.62 1.06
N GLU A 14 13.89 -12.77 -0.22
CA GLU A 14 12.61 -12.35 -0.83
C GLU A 14 11.42 -13.23 -0.43
N THR A 15 11.65 -14.29 0.33
CA THR A 15 10.64 -15.28 0.75
C THR A 15 10.06 -15.03 2.14
N ALA A 16 10.47 -13.97 2.84
CA ALA A 16 9.91 -13.63 4.15
C ALA A 16 8.47 -13.14 4.01
N THR A 17 7.52 -14.05 4.16
CA THR A 17 6.13 -13.72 4.50
C THR A 17 6.11 -13.04 5.87
N ALA A 18 5.13 -12.16 6.09
CA ALA A 18 4.95 -11.37 7.31
C ALA A 18 4.57 -12.19 8.57
N GLY A 19 5.01 -13.46 8.65
CA GLY A 19 4.56 -14.42 9.66
C GLY A 19 5.09 -14.15 11.07
N ILE A 20 6.19 -13.41 11.22
CA ILE A 20 6.72 -12.99 12.53
C ILE A 20 7.22 -11.56 12.35
N CYS A 21 6.72 -10.62 13.17
CA CYS A 21 7.08 -9.20 13.13
C CYS A 21 7.57 -8.72 14.50
N ASP A 22 8.53 -9.43 15.09
CA ASP A 22 9.08 -9.11 16.42
C ASP A 22 10.61 -8.93 16.38
N ALA A 23 11.19 -8.66 17.55
CA ALA A 23 12.63 -8.42 17.68
C ALA A 23 13.49 -9.67 17.37
N THR A 24 12.92 -10.88 17.43
CA THR A 24 13.64 -12.14 17.20
C THR A 24 13.91 -12.41 15.72
N GLN A 25 13.17 -11.73 14.83
CA GLN A 25 13.33 -11.85 13.38
C GLN A 25 14.65 -11.23 12.86
N TYR A 26 15.23 -10.28 13.58
CA TYR A 26 16.41 -9.52 13.16
C TYR A 26 17.54 -9.60 14.19
N GLY A 27 18.78 -9.46 13.72
CA GLY A 27 19.94 -9.43 14.61
C GLY A 27 20.01 -8.17 15.48
N PRO A 28 20.93 -8.13 16.46
CA PRO A 28 21.07 -7.00 17.37
C PRO A 28 21.39 -5.68 16.65
N ALA A 29 22.27 -5.71 15.65
CA ALA A 29 22.70 -4.52 14.92
C ALA A 29 21.57 -3.94 14.05
N GLU A 30 20.77 -4.81 13.43
CA GLU A 30 19.57 -4.42 12.71
C GLU A 30 18.59 -3.78 13.69
N ASN A 31 18.25 -4.46 14.79
CA ASN A 31 17.33 -3.91 15.79
C ASN A 31 17.78 -2.54 16.32
N GLU A 32 19.08 -2.35 16.58
CA GLU A 32 19.64 -1.06 17.00
C GLU A 32 19.45 0.02 15.93
N SER A 33 19.85 -0.27 14.68
CA SER A 33 19.68 0.67 13.56
C SER A 33 18.22 1.05 13.32
N LEU A 34 17.29 0.14 13.64
CA LEU A 34 15.86 0.33 13.49
C LEU A 34 15.29 1.23 14.57
N THR A 35 15.61 0.94 15.83
CA THR A 35 15.18 1.77 16.96
C THR A 35 15.80 3.17 16.96
N ALA A 36 16.94 3.34 16.28
CA ALA A 36 17.58 4.64 16.08
C ALA A 36 17.05 5.43 14.86
N SER A 37 16.12 4.87 14.07
CA SER A 37 15.57 5.54 12.89
C SER A 37 14.64 6.70 13.28
N TYR A 38 14.61 7.77 12.47
CA TYR A 38 13.71 8.91 12.74
C TYR A 38 12.25 8.50 12.88
N LEU A 39 11.81 7.51 12.11
CA LEU A 39 10.46 6.96 12.21
C LEU A 39 10.22 6.41 13.63
N PHE A 40 11.14 5.60 14.14
CA PHE A 40 10.99 4.97 15.45
C PHE A 40 11.13 6.00 16.58
N THR A 41 12.09 6.93 16.49
CA THR A 41 12.33 7.96 17.50
C THR A 41 11.18 8.98 17.61
N ASN A 42 10.34 9.11 16.58
CA ASN A 42 9.19 10.02 16.54
C ASN A 42 7.86 9.26 16.38
N ALA A 43 7.83 7.97 16.73
CA ALA A 43 6.63 7.15 16.57
C ALA A 43 5.47 7.60 17.47
N ASP A 44 5.76 8.36 18.53
CA ASP A 44 4.76 9.04 19.34
C ASP A 44 3.99 10.13 18.57
N LEU A 45 4.59 10.70 17.53
CA LEU A 45 3.99 11.75 16.69
C LEU A 45 3.26 11.20 15.46
N ILE A 46 3.51 9.93 15.09
CA ILE A 46 3.03 9.34 13.83
C ILE A 46 2.16 8.13 14.16
N LYS A 47 0.87 8.19 13.81
CA LYS A 47 -0.07 7.08 14.03
C LYS A 47 -0.26 6.19 12.81
N GLU A 48 -0.05 6.76 11.63
CA GLU A 48 -0.30 6.12 10.35
C GLU A 48 0.68 6.66 9.30
N VAL A 49 1.06 5.80 8.36
CA VAL A 49 1.80 6.18 7.15
C VAL A 49 1.11 5.63 5.92
N ASN A 50 1.03 6.47 4.88
CA ASN A 50 0.38 6.17 3.60
C ASN A 50 1.40 6.27 2.46
N PRO A 51 2.30 5.29 2.33
CA PRO A 51 3.31 5.36 1.29
C PRO A 51 2.77 4.98 -0.09
N PHE A 52 3.21 5.70 -1.12
CA PHE A 52 2.87 5.47 -2.53
C PHE A 52 3.64 4.26 -3.09
N TRP A 53 3.13 3.06 -2.84
CA TRP A 53 3.79 1.81 -3.21
C TRP A 53 3.09 1.04 -4.32
N PHE A 54 1.88 1.42 -4.71
CA PHE A 54 1.06 0.62 -5.61
C PHE A 54 0.37 1.44 -6.69
N THR A 55 0.22 0.81 -7.85
CA THR A 55 -0.53 1.35 -8.98
C THR A 55 -1.49 0.29 -9.51
N LEU A 56 -2.78 0.60 -9.57
CA LEU A 56 -3.78 -0.26 -10.22
C LEU A 56 -3.60 -0.19 -11.75
N LYS A 57 -3.38 -1.35 -12.40
CA LYS A 57 -3.17 -1.44 -13.86
C LYS A 57 -4.33 -2.09 -14.59
N SER A 58 -5.06 -2.98 -13.91
CA SER A 58 -6.27 -3.61 -14.40
C SER A 58 -7.06 -4.20 -13.23
N ALA A 59 -8.21 -4.82 -13.51
CA ALA A 59 -9.02 -5.45 -12.47
C ALA A 59 -8.33 -6.56 -11.67
N THR A 60 -7.23 -7.13 -12.19
CA THR A 60 -6.51 -8.25 -11.57
C THR A 60 -5.02 -7.99 -11.44
N LEU A 61 -4.56 -6.75 -11.66
CA LEU A 61 -3.15 -6.39 -11.60
C LEU A 61 -2.97 -5.08 -10.83
N ILE A 62 -2.39 -5.20 -9.65
CA ILE A 62 -1.83 -4.09 -8.89
C ILE A 62 -0.31 -4.21 -8.99
N ARG A 63 0.33 -3.22 -9.62
CA ARG A 63 1.79 -3.18 -9.75
C ARG A 63 2.38 -2.72 -8.43
N ASN A 64 3.44 -3.40 -7.99
CA ASN A 64 4.23 -3.03 -6.82
C ASN A 64 5.35 -2.06 -7.24
N ASP A 65 5.15 -0.77 -7.01
CA ASP A 65 6.10 0.29 -7.32
C ASP A 65 7.26 0.37 -6.32
N TYR A 66 7.06 -0.12 -5.08
CA TYR A 66 8.14 -0.25 -4.11
C TYR A 66 9.31 -1.03 -4.68
N VAL A 67 9.04 -2.16 -5.35
CA VAL A 67 10.08 -2.98 -5.98
C VAL A 67 10.81 -2.20 -7.08
N THR A 68 10.07 -1.45 -7.91
CA THR A 68 10.66 -0.66 -9.00
C THR A 68 11.50 0.51 -8.50
N GLY A 69 11.17 1.08 -7.34
CA GLY A 69 11.96 2.12 -6.67
C GLY A 69 13.28 1.61 -6.08
N ASN A 70 13.48 0.28 -6.04
CA ASN A 70 14.68 -0.39 -5.53
C ASN A 70 15.22 0.17 -4.19
N PRO A 71 14.37 0.26 -3.15
CA PRO A 71 14.82 0.68 -1.83
C PRO A 71 15.80 -0.34 -1.25
N SER A 72 16.66 0.13 -0.34
CA SER A 72 17.72 -0.69 0.26
C SER A 72 17.21 -1.81 1.18
N TRP A 73 15.92 -1.80 1.54
CA TRP A 73 15.28 -2.74 2.44
C TRP A 73 14.09 -3.42 1.74
N PRO A 74 13.76 -4.68 2.05
CA PRO A 74 12.54 -5.30 1.56
C PRO A 74 11.27 -4.62 2.12
N MET A 75 10.17 -4.66 1.36
CA MET A 75 8.89 -4.07 1.78
C MET A 75 8.33 -4.72 3.04
N ALA A 76 8.42 -6.06 3.13
CA ALA A 76 7.98 -6.81 4.30
C ALA A 76 8.74 -6.36 5.55
N THR A 77 10.06 -6.19 5.44
CA THR A 77 10.87 -5.63 6.53
C THR A 77 10.41 -4.22 6.86
N THR A 78 10.30 -3.32 5.88
CA THR A 78 9.85 -1.93 6.12
C THR A 78 8.51 -1.86 6.84
N THR A 79 7.55 -2.70 6.43
CA THR A 79 6.22 -2.81 7.02
C THR A 79 6.28 -3.31 8.47
N CYS A 80 7.04 -4.38 8.72
CA CYS A 80 7.26 -4.92 10.06
C CYS A 80 7.78 -3.85 11.04
N LEU A 81 8.69 -3.00 10.58
CA LEU A 81 9.33 -1.98 11.41
C LEU A 81 8.39 -0.85 11.80
N MET A 82 7.61 -0.36 10.85
CA MET A 82 6.56 0.63 11.11
C MET A 82 5.57 0.09 12.14
N LYS A 83 5.11 -1.15 11.95
CA LYS A 83 4.15 -1.79 12.87
C LYS A 83 4.75 -2.03 14.26
N ARG A 84 6.02 -2.43 14.37
CA ARG A 84 6.73 -2.57 15.65
C ARG A 84 6.86 -1.24 16.41
N ALA A 85 6.88 -0.12 15.69
CA ALA A 85 6.86 1.21 16.28
C ALA A 85 5.45 1.66 16.71
N GLY A 86 4.42 0.82 16.51
CA GLY A 86 3.02 1.18 16.80
C GLY A 86 2.36 2.03 15.70
N ILE A 87 2.95 2.07 14.51
CA ILE A 87 2.48 2.89 13.38
C ILE A 87 1.67 2.01 12.42
N SER A 88 0.47 2.44 12.06
CA SER A 88 -0.37 1.78 11.07
C SER A 88 0.20 1.97 9.67
N VAL A 89 0.23 0.91 8.86
CA VAL A 89 0.75 0.95 7.48
C VAL A 89 -0.42 0.81 6.51
N VAL A 90 -0.77 1.90 5.85
CA VAL A 90 -1.96 2.04 4.98
C VAL A 90 -1.50 2.51 3.58
N PRO A 91 -0.84 1.65 2.79
CA PRO A 91 -0.20 2.06 1.55
C PRO A 91 -1.21 2.53 0.50
N THR A 92 -0.79 3.52 -0.27
CA THR A 92 -1.60 4.16 -1.30
C THR A 92 -1.55 3.38 -2.60
N ILE A 93 -2.73 3.20 -3.22
CA ILE A 93 -2.91 2.68 -4.57
C ILE A 93 -3.35 3.83 -5.48
N THR A 94 -2.56 4.12 -6.52
CA THR A 94 -2.89 5.11 -7.54
C THR A 94 -3.61 4.49 -8.74
N ASP A 95 -4.38 5.29 -9.48
CA ASP A 95 -4.93 4.88 -10.78
C ASP A 95 -3.87 4.98 -11.88
N GLY A 96 -3.39 3.83 -12.38
CA GLY A 96 -2.49 3.75 -13.52
C GLY A 96 -3.15 3.23 -14.79
N THR A 97 -4.48 3.25 -14.88
CA THR A 97 -5.22 2.79 -16.05
C THR A 97 -5.28 3.87 -17.14
N ALA A 98 -5.72 3.50 -18.34
CA ALA A 98 -5.96 4.47 -19.41
C ALA A 98 -7.22 5.31 -19.14
N LYS A 99 -7.37 6.41 -19.87
CA LYS A 99 -8.57 7.25 -19.82
C LYS A 99 -9.86 6.43 -19.93
N LEU A 100 -10.78 6.65 -19.00
CA LEU A 100 -12.08 6.00 -18.81
C LEU A 100 -12.03 4.50 -18.48
N GLN A 101 -10.83 3.95 -18.29
CA GLN A 101 -10.68 2.52 -18.07
C GLN A 101 -11.11 2.13 -16.66
N LEU A 102 -10.60 2.79 -15.62
CA LEU A 102 -11.01 2.51 -14.25
C LEU A 102 -12.52 2.74 -14.07
N SER A 103 -13.06 3.86 -14.56
CA SER A 103 -14.51 4.12 -14.47
C SER A 103 -15.34 3.03 -15.18
N GLY A 104 -14.87 2.52 -16.33
CA GLY A 104 -15.47 1.36 -17.00
C GLY A 104 -15.39 0.06 -16.20
N LEU A 105 -14.25 -0.20 -15.54
CA LEU A 105 -14.06 -1.38 -14.68
C LEU A 105 -14.97 -1.32 -13.43
N LEU A 106 -15.14 -0.14 -12.84
CA LEU A 106 -16.04 0.03 -11.69
C LEU A 106 -17.52 -0.10 -12.09
N ALA A 107 -17.89 0.33 -13.30
CA ALA A 107 -19.27 0.22 -13.79
C ALA A 107 -19.72 -1.23 -14.02
N ASN A 108 -18.81 -2.15 -14.30
CA ASN A 108 -19.10 -3.57 -14.45
C ASN A 108 -18.90 -4.32 -13.13
N THR A 109 -19.96 -4.97 -12.63
CA THR A 109 -19.94 -5.67 -11.34
C THR A 109 -18.84 -6.74 -11.25
N LYS A 110 -18.60 -7.50 -12.31
CA LYS A 110 -17.57 -8.55 -12.29
C LYS A 110 -16.19 -7.96 -12.11
N SER A 111 -15.81 -6.95 -12.90
CA SER A 111 -14.49 -6.33 -12.78
C SER A 111 -14.34 -5.53 -11.49
N ARG A 112 -15.41 -4.89 -10.99
CA ARG A 112 -15.39 -4.21 -9.69
C ARG A 112 -15.08 -5.18 -8.56
N THR A 113 -15.76 -6.33 -8.51
CA THR A 113 -15.47 -7.39 -7.53
C THR A 113 -14.04 -7.94 -7.68
N GLN A 114 -13.52 -8.08 -8.90
CA GLN A 114 -12.13 -8.49 -9.11
C GLN A 114 -11.12 -7.47 -8.55
N ILE A 115 -11.39 -6.18 -8.68
CA ILE A 115 -10.55 -5.13 -8.07
C ILE A 115 -10.58 -5.27 -6.54
N VAL A 116 -11.76 -5.44 -5.94
CA VAL A 116 -11.93 -5.64 -4.50
C VAL A 116 -11.12 -6.84 -4.00
N GLU A 117 -11.22 -7.98 -4.68
CA GLU A 117 -10.45 -9.19 -4.33
C GLU A 117 -8.94 -8.99 -4.50
N SER A 118 -8.51 -8.26 -5.53
CA SER A 118 -7.09 -7.95 -5.75
C SER A 118 -6.52 -7.09 -4.61
N ILE A 119 -7.28 -6.08 -4.16
CA ILE A 119 -6.88 -5.21 -3.05
C ILE A 119 -6.88 -5.99 -1.73
N ALA A 120 -7.90 -6.81 -1.46
CA ALA A 120 -7.95 -7.62 -0.24
C ALA A 120 -6.82 -8.65 -0.17
N THR A 121 -6.48 -9.26 -1.31
CA THR A 121 -5.31 -10.16 -1.43
C THR A 121 -4.02 -9.40 -1.16
N LEU A 122 -3.87 -8.18 -1.69
CA LEU A 122 -2.69 -7.34 -1.43
C LEU A 122 -2.54 -7.04 0.06
N VAL A 123 -3.61 -6.60 0.73
CA VAL A 123 -3.63 -6.27 2.17
C VAL A 123 -3.24 -7.48 3.01
N SER A 124 -3.93 -8.60 2.82
CA SER A 124 -3.70 -9.83 3.59
C SER A 124 -2.31 -10.42 3.37
N THR A 125 -1.82 -10.44 2.12
CA THR A 125 -0.50 -10.99 1.78
C THR A 125 0.64 -10.23 2.47
N ASN A 126 0.48 -8.92 2.64
CA ASN A 126 1.56 -8.05 3.14
C ASN A 126 1.33 -7.55 4.57
N ASN A 127 0.26 -7.99 5.23
CA ASN A 127 -0.10 -7.60 6.60
C ASN A 127 -0.24 -6.08 6.78
N PHE A 128 -0.86 -5.41 5.80
CA PHE A 128 -1.18 -3.98 5.91
C PHE A 128 -2.38 -3.75 6.83
N ASP A 129 -2.42 -2.58 7.47
CA ASP A 129 -3.50 -2.18 8.38
C ASP A 129 -4.70 -1.57 7.64
N GLY A 130 -4.53 -1.30 6.33
CA GLY A 130 -5.55 -0.78 5.46
C GLY A 130 -4.97 -0.47 4.09
N ILE A 131 -5.71 0.31 3.31
CA ILE A 131 -5.28 0.88 2.03
C ILE A 131 -5.75 2.33 1.95
N ASP A 132 -4.98 3.13 1.25
CA ASP A 132 -5.36 4.46 0.81
C ASP A 132 -5.62 4.43 -0.71
N LEU A 133 -6.68 5.06 -1.16
CA LEU A 133 -7.11 5.04 -2.57
C LEU A 133 -6.96 6.43 -3.18
N ASP A 134 -5.91 6.60 -3.96
CA ASP A 134 -5.59 7.85 -4.64
C ASP A 134 -5.92 7.76 -6.15
N PHE A 135 -7.22 7.58 -6.43
CA PHE A 135 -7.72 7.42 -7.80
C PHE A 135 -8.10 8.79 -8.40
N GLU A 136 -7.09 9.59 -8.72
CA GLU A 136 -7.30 10.95 -9.23
C GLU A 136 -7.68 11.01 -10.73
N GLY A 137 -7.55 9.88 -11.45
CA GLY A 137 -7.83 9.76 -12.89
C GLY A 137 -9.24 10.27 -13.28
N PHE A 138 -10.21 10.13 -12.38
CA PHE A 138 -11.58 10.63 -12.59
C PHE A 138 -11.65 12.14 -12.81
N ALA A 139 -10.81 12.92 -12.13
CA ALA A 139 -10.79 14.38 -12.22
C ALA A 139 -9.84 14.87 -13.32
N PHE A 140 -8.66 14.27 -13.45
CA PHE A 140 -7.57 14.83 -14.26
C PHE A 140 -7.31 14.10 -15.59
N VAL A 141 -7.83 12.89 -15.79
CA VAL A 141 -7.64 12.10 -17.01
C VAL A 141 -8.96 11.93 -17.78
N ASP A 142 -10.02 11.53 -17.08
CA ASP A 142 -11.35 11.27 -17.67
C ASP A 142 -12.07 12.57 -18.04
N GLY A 143 -11.88 13.58 -17.20
CA GLY A 143 -12.55 14.89 -17.26
C GLY A 143 -13.76 14.94 -16.33
N ASN A 144 -13.91 16.06 -15.61
CA ASN A 144 -14.91 16.24 -14.57
C ASN A 144 -16.36 16.02 -15.01
N THR A 145 -16.69 16.22 -16.29
CA THR A 145 -18.03 16.03 -16.85
C THR A 145 -18.49 14.56 -16.83
N THR A 146 -17.55 13.63 -16.68
CA THR A 146 -17.83 12.18 -16.60
C THR A 146 -18.25 11.74 -15.19
N TRP A 147 -18.00 12.58 -14.17
CA TRP A 147 -18.16 12.20 -12.75
C TRP A 147 -19.58 11.76 -12.40
N ALA A 148 -20.61 12.38 -12.98
CA ALA A 148 -22.00 11.99 -12.73
C ALA A 148 -22.29 10.52 -13.11
N LYS A 149 -21.56 9.97 -14.09
CA LYS A 149 -21.65 8.56 -14.49
C LYS A 149 -20.74 7.67 -13.64
N THR A 150 -19.59 8.17 -13.22
CA THR A 150 -18.59 7.41 -12.44
C THR A 150 -18.98 7.26 -10.97
N SER A 151 -19.52 8.32 -10.36
CA SER A 151 -19.73 8.40 -8.90
C SER A 151 -20.61 7.30 -8.31
N PRO A 152 -21.69 6.80 -8.97
CA PRO A 152 -22.46 5.68 -8.41
C PRO A 152 -21.64 4.38 -8.37
N SER A 153 -20.80 4.17 -9.40
CA SER A 153 -19.92 2.99 -9.49
C SER A 153 -18.77 3.06 -8.49
N TRP A 154 -18.22 4.26 -8.26
CA TRP A 154 -17.25 4.52 -7.20
C TRP A 154 -17.83 4.20 -5.82
N VAL A 155 -19.04 4.68 -5.51
CA VAL A 155 -19.70 4.40 -4.22
C VAL A 155 -19.97 2.91 -4.05
N ALA A 156 -20.41 2.21 -5.10
CA ALA A 156 -20.59 0.75 -5.05
C ALA A 156 -19.27 0.03 -4.75
N PHE A 157 -18.18 0.47 -5.38
CA PHE A 157 -16.84 -0.06 -5.15
C PHE A 157 -16.37 0.13 -3.72
N ILE A 158 -16.48 1.34 -3.17
CA ILE A 158 -16.10 1.63 -1.78
C ILE A 158 -16.90 0.79 -0.79
N LYS A 159 -18.19 0.57 -1.02
CA LYS A 159 -19.02 -0.30 -0.18
C LYS A 159 -18.57 -1.76 -0.22
N GLU A 160 -18.36 -2.31 -1.41
CA GLU A 160 -17.89 -3.70 -1.58
C GLU A 160 -16.51 -3.88 -0.93
N LEU A 161 -15.60 -2.92 -1.13
CA LEU A 161 -14.26 -2.96 -0.54
C LEU A 161 -14.29 -2.86 0.98
N SER A 162 -15.11 -1.94 1.52
CA SER A 162 -15.24 -1.76 2.98
C SER A 162 -15.77 -3.01 3.66
N VAL A 163 -16.73 -3.73 3.06
CA VAL A 163 -17.19 -5.01 3.58
C VAL A 163 -16.06 -6.04 3.54
N LYS A 164 -15.34 -6.14 2.43
CA LYS A 164 -14.28 -7.13 2.23
C LYS A 164 -13.09 -6.94 3.17
N LEU A 165 -12.74 -5.70 3.51
CA LEU A 165 -11.61 -5.41 4.41
C LEU A 165 -11.94 -5.57 5.91
N HIS A 166 -13.22 -5.66 6.27
CA HIS A 166 -13.67 -5.89 7.65
C HIS A 166 -14.17 -7.32 7.92
N SER A 167 -14.15 -8.20 6.92
CA SER A 167 -14.55 -9.62 7.05
C SER A 167 -13.44 -10.48 7.60
#